data_AF-A0A961V5S4-F1
#
_entry.id   AF-A0A961V5S4-F1
#
_cell.length_a   1.000
_cell.length_b   1.000
_cell.length_c   1.000
_cell.angle_alpha   90.00
_cell.angle_beta   90.00
_cell.angle_gamma   90.00
#
_symmetry.space_group_name_H-M   'P 1'
#
loop_
_entity.id
_entity.type
_entity.pdbx_description
1 polymer ?
#
loop_
_entity_poly.entity_id
_entity_poly.type
_entity_poly.pdbx_seq_one_letter_code
_entity_poly.pdbx_strand_id
1 'polypeptide(L)'
;QLLTNPDIDLIFVHAAHLAVAVAAVLEAQGKKPGDVMLVSSNGAPVGLDLIRKGWEQVEVEQPMYAQAAALAMFADKVVNKEKIEPGTYDVTGLESVLTIEKWGPNIKIPGAAITKDNVDDPKFWGNLKPPSEPVMSVK
;
A
#
# COMPACT_ATOMS: atom_id res chain seq x y z
N GLN A 1 -2.96 24.60 10.51
CA GLN A 1 -3.57 24.37 9.18
C GLN A 1 -5.09 24.33 9.30
N LEU A 2 -5.71 23.35 9.97
CA LEU A 2 -7.19 23.29 10.11
C LEU A 2 -7.85 24.54 10.76
N LEU A 3 -7.20 25.19 11.72
CA LEU A 3 -7.70 26.44 12.33
C LEU A 3 -7.46 27.70 11.46
N THR A 4 -6.50 27.63 10.54
CA THR A 4 -6.01 28.78 9.77
C THR A 4 -6.48 28.75 8.31
N ASN A 5 -6.89 27.58 7.83
CA ASN A 5 -7.42 27.33 6.50
C ASN A 5 -8.68 26.46 6.66
N PRO A 6 -9.82 27.08 7.03
CA PRO A 6 -11.07 26.36 7.31
C PRO A 6 -11.71 25.75 6.05
N ASP A 7 -11.18 26.07 4.87
CA ASP A 7 -11.57 25.64 3.53
C ASP A 7 -10.75 24.44 3.01
N ILE A 8 -10.01 23.74 3.88
CA ILE A 8 -9.37 22.47 3.50
C ILE A 8 -10.46 21.43 3.22
N ASP A 9 -10.58 21.05 1.95
CA ASP A 9 -11.52 20.03 1.49
C ASP A 9 -10.96 18.60 1.56
N LEU A 10 -9.62 18.46 1.50
CA LEU A 10 -8.93 17.17 1.48
C LEU A 10 -7.58 17.22 2.21
N ILE A 11 -7.29 16.16 2.95
CA ILE A 11 -5.99 15.91 3.57
C ILE A 11 -5.41 14.63 2.99
N PHE A 12 -4.20 14.72 2.43
CA PHE A 12 -3.42 13.58 1.98
C PHE A 12 -2.22 13.36 2.91
N VAL A 13 -2.11 12.17 3.49
CA VAL A 13 -0.98 11.76 4.34
C VAL A 13 -0.33 10.50 3.79
N HIS A 14 0.99 10.37 3.89
CA HIS A 14 1.69 9.32 3.13
C HIS A 14 1.53 7.88 3.68
N ALA A 15 0.88 7.70 4.83
CA ALA A 15 0.67 6.38 5.44
C ALA A 15 -0.51 6.40 6.42
N ALA A 16 -1.23 5.29 6.53
CA ALA A 16 -2.47 5.22 7.30
C ALA A 16 -2.34 5.53 8.80
N HIS A 17 -1.18 5.29 9.42
CA HIS A 17 -0.99 5.64 10.84
C HIS A 17 -1.06 7.16 11.08
N LEU A 18 -0.77 7.98 10.07
CA LEU A 18 -0.95 9.43 10.11
C LEU A 18 -2.43 9.80 9.96
N ALA A 19 -3.19 9.04 9.16
CA ALA A 19 -4.62 9.23 8.96
C ALA A 19 -5.40 9.03 10.26
N VAL A 20 -4.96 8.11 11.14
CA VAL A 20 -5.54 7.92 12.48
C VAL A 20 -5.48 9.22 13.31
N ALA A 21 -4.33 9.89 13.31
CA ALA A 21 -4.17 11.15 14.05
C ALA A 21 -5.01 12.28 13.44
N VAL A 22 -5.10 12.34 12.10
CA VAL A 22 -5.94 13.32 11.39
C VAL A 22 -7.42 13.11 11.74
N ALA A 23 -7.93 11.89 11.67
CA ALA A 23 -9.31 11.57 12.02
C ALA A 23 -9.65 11.96 13.46
N ALA A 24 -8.76 11.68 14.42
CA ALA A 24 -8.95 12.08 15.81
C ALA A 24 -8.99 13.61 16.00
N VAL A 25 -8.17 14.37 15.27
CA VAL A 25 -8.20 15.84 15.31
C VAL A 25 -9.48 16.39 14.69
N LEU A 26 -9.91 15.85 13.54
CA LEU A 26 -11.16 16.23 12.89
C LEU A 26 -12.36 15.97 13.83
N GLU A 27 -12.41 14.79 14.45
CA GLU A 27 -13.43 14.43 15.45
C GLU A 27 -13.44 15.38 16.65
N ALA A 28 -12.26 15.70 17.21
CA ALA A 28 -12.14 16.66 18.32
C ALA A 28 -12.59 18.09 17.95
N GLN A 29 -12.58 18.43 16.66
CA GLN A 29 -13.11 19.68 16.12
C GLN A 29 -14.60 19.60 15.74
N GLY A 30 -15.28 18.50 16.08
CA GLY A 30 -16.70 18.29 15.81
C GLY A 30 -17.03 17.96 14.35
N LYS A 31 -16.02 17.65 13.53
CA LYS A 31 -16.24 17.14 12.17
C LYS A 31 -16.73 15.70 12.22
N LYS A 32 -17.46 15.29 11.19
CA LYS A 32 -17.98 13.94 10.99
C LYS A 32 -17.20 13.22 9.88
N PRO A 33 -17.26 11.88 9.81
CA PRO A 33 -16.75 11.12 8.68
C PRO A 33 -17.24 11.70 7.35
N GLY A 34 -16.30 12.06 6.46
CA GLY A 34 -16.58 12.63 5.14
C GLY A 34 -16.74 14.15 5.07
N ASP A 35 -16.74 14.88 6.20
CA ASP A 35 -16.79 16.36 6.18
C ASP A 35 -15.51 16.97 5.56
N VAL A 36 -14.37 16.29 5.71
CA VAL A 36 -13.10 16.58 5.03
C VAL A 36 -12.64 15.26 4.44
N MET A 37 -12.30 15.24 3.15
CA MET A 37 -11.79 14.03 2.52
C MET A 37 -10.44 13.66 3.09
N LEU A 38 -10.25 12.39 3.41
CA LEU A 38 -8.97 11.87 3.90
C LEU A 38 -8.48 10.77 2.96
N VAL A 39 -7.22 10.89 2.58
CA VAL A 39 -6.51 9.93 1.72
C VAL A 39 -5.18 9.58 2.35
N SER A 40 -4.82 8.30 2.35
CA SER A 40 -3.45 7.88 2.63
C SER A 40 -2.91 6.82 1.67
N SER A 41 -1.62 6.49 1.77
CA SER A 41 -0.91 5.78 0.70
C SER A 41 0.08 4.70 1.14
N ASN A 42 -0.34 3.77 2.02
CA ASN A 42 0.44 2.55 2.26
C ASN A 42 -0.38 1.25 2.37
N GLY A 43 -1.67 1.29 2.70
CA GLY A 43 -2.52 0.10 2.79
C GLY A 43 -2.56 -0.59 4.16
N ALA A 44 -2.10 0.07 5.23
CA ALA A 44 -2.04 -0.59 6.53
C ALA A 44 -3.44 -0.88 7.12
N PRO A 45 -3.58 -1.89 8.00
CA PRO A 45 -4.88 -2.32 8.52
C PRO A 45 -5.75 -1.17 9.08
N VAL A 46 -5.11 -0.21 9.76
CA VAL A 46 -5.79 0.94 10.35
C VAL A 46 -6.43 1.87 9.30
N GLY A 47 -5.88 1.97 8.09
CA GLY A 47 -6.46 2.76 7.00
C GLY A 47 -7.70 2.10 6.41
N LEU A 48 -7.65 0.78 6.20
CA LEU A 48 -8.83 0.00 5.81
C LEU A 48 -9.94 0.10 6.86
N ASP A 49 -9.60 0.10 8.14
CA ASP A 49 -10.57 0.35 9.21
C ASP A 49 -11.16 1.76 9.18
N LEU A 50 -10.36 2.79 8.85
CA LEU A 50 -10.85 4.15 8.66
C LEU A 50 -11.77 4.27 7.44
N ILE A 51 -11.49 3.54 6.35
CA ILE A 51 -12.38 3.42 5.19
C ILE A 51 -13.72 2.81 5.61
N ARG A 52 -13.70 1.70 6.35
CA ARG A 52 -14.93 1.04 6.86
C ARG A 52 -15.75 1.97 7.75
N LYS A 53 -15.07 2.80 8.56
CA LYS A 53 -15.69 3.81 9.43
C LYS A 53 -16.11 5.10 8.69
N GLY A 54 -15.73 5.26 7.43
CA GLY A 54 -16.01 6.43 6.59
C GLY A 54 -15.14 7.65 6.86
N TRP A 55 -14.15 7.53 7.76
CA TRP A 55 -13.21 8.61 8.06
C TRP A 55 -12.21 8.83 6.94
N GLU A 56 -11.88 7.79 6.19
CA GLU A 56 -10.98 7.80 5.04
C GLU A 56 -11.74 7.41 3.77
N GLN A 57 -11.52 8.13 2.67
CA GLN A 57 -12.21 7.90 1.40
C GLN A 57 -11.42 6.97 0.50
N VAL A 58 -10.09 7.10 0.48
CA VAL A 58 -9.20 6.30 -0.36
C VAL A 58 -7.92 5.98 0.39
N GLU A 59 -7.51 4.73 0.31
CA GLU A 59 -6.17 4.27 0.69
C GLU A 59 -5.47 3.75 -0.57
N VAL A 60 -4.31 4.28 -0.91
CA VAL A 60 -3.50 3.79 -2.04
C VAL A 60 -2.45 2.83 -1.50
N GLU A 61 -2.72 1.53 -1.52
CA GLU A 61 -1.79 0.57 -0.90
C GLU A 61 -0.46 0.46 -1.64
N GLN A 62 0.61 0.20 -0.88
CA GLN A 62 1.81 -0.42 -1.41
C GLN A 62 1.68 -1.94 -1.23
N PRO A 63 2.07 -2.77 -2.23
CA PRO A 63 1.79 -4.21 -2.22
C PRO A 63 2.81 -4.95 -1.32
N MET A 64 2.68 -4.83 -0.01
CA MET A 64 3.67 -5.30 0.98
C MET A 64 4.03 -6.79 0.83
N TYR A 65 3.02 -7.67 0.68
CA TYR A 65 3.27 -9.10 0.51
C TYR A 65 4.05 -9.40 -0.77
N ALA A 66 3.71 -8.72 -1.87
CA ALA A 66 4.43 -8.87 -3.14
C ALA A 66 5.88 -8.36 -3.04
N GLN A 67 6.10 -7.22 -2.37
CA GLN A 67 7.46 -6.68 -2.15
C GLN A 67 8.34 -7.67 -1.37
N ALA A 68 7.80 -8.30 -0.32
CA ALA A 68 8.51 -9.32 0.43
C ALA A 68 8.71 -10.62 -0.39
N ALA A 69 7.68 -11.05 -1.13
CA ALA A 69 7.76 -12.23 -1.99
C ALA A 69 8.83 -12.06 -3.09
N ALA A 70 8.90 -10.88 -3.74
CA ALA A 70 9.94 -10.60 -4.74
C ALA A 70 11.35 -10.74 -4.16
N LEU A 71 11.60 -10.26 -2.94
CA LEU A 71 12.91 -10.44 -2.30
C LEU A 71 13.24 -11.92 -2.10
N ALA A 72 12.28 -12.73 -1.66
CA ALA A 72 12.45 -14.17 -1.49
C ALA A 72 12.65 -14.90 -2.83
N MET A 73 11.86 -14.55 -3.86
CA MET A 73 11.97 -15.10 -5.22
C MET A 73 13.36 -14.96 -5.82
N PHE A 74 14.06 -13.83 -5.56
CA PHE A 74 15.37 -13.55 -6.13
C PHE A 74 16.54 -13.82 -5.15
N ALA A 75 16.28 -14.27 -3.92
CA ALA A 75 17.30 -14.42 -2.89
C ALA A 75 18.46 -15.33 -3.31
N ASP A 76 18.17 -16.49 -3.92
CA ASP A 76 19.20 -17.44 -4.38
C ASP A 76 20.11 -16.81 -5.43
N LYS A 77 19.55 -16.08 -6.40
CA LYS A 77 20.33 -15.39 -7.43
C LYS A 77 21.26 -14.34 -6.83
N VAL A 78 20.76 -13.56 -5.86
CA VAL A 78 21.56 -12.54 -5.17
C VAL A 78 22.70 -13.19 -4.38
N VAL A 79 22.42 -14.23 -3.58
CA VAL A 79 23.41 -14.93 -2.76
C VAL A 79 24.49 -15.59 -3.61
N ASN A 80 24.09 -16.22 -4.72
CA ASN A 80 24.99 -16.89 -5.65
C ASN A 80 25.68 -15.94 -6.65
N LYS A 81 25.38 -14.63 -6.60
CA LYS A 81 25.87 -13.62 -7.55
C LYS A 81 25.54 -13.97 -9.01
N GLU A 82 24.40 -14.62 -9.22
CA GLU A 82 23.88 -14.93 -10.54
C GLU A 82 23.33 -13.68 -11.22
N LYS A 83 23.26 -13.73 -12.55
CA LYS A 83 22.64 -12.66 -13.33
C LYS A 83 21.12 -12.65 -13.06
N ILE A 84 20.59 -11.45 -12.80
CA ILE A 84 19.16 -11.17 -12.71
C ILE A 84 18.74 -10.55 -14.06
N GLU A 85 17.83 -11.20 -14.77
CA GLU A 85 17.38 -10.75 -16.09
C GLU A 85 16.27 -9.69 -15.95
N PRO A 86 16.33 -8.57 -16.70
CA PRO A 86 15.22 -7.63 -16.77
C PRO A 86 14.01 -8.27 -17.47
N GLY A 87 12.81 -7.87 -17.09
CA GLY A 87 11.60 -8.45 -17.65
C GLY A 87 10.37 -8.23 -16.79
N THR A 88 9.30 -8.90 -17.17
CA THR A 88 8.04 -8.90 -16.42
C THR A 88 7.93 -10.20 -15.64
N TYR A 89 7.59 -10.10 -14.35
CA TYR A 89 7.46 -11.20 -13.42
C TYR A 89 6.07 -11.14 -12.77
N ASP A 90 5.44 -12.30 -12.58
CA ASP A 90 4.29 -12.41 -11.71
C ASP A 90 4.78 -12.54 -10.25
N VAL A 91 4.40 -11.57 -9.42
CA VAL A 91 4.69 -11.59 -7.98
C VAL A 91 3.36 -11.58 -7.23
N THR A 92 2.95 -12.75 -6.73
CA THR A 92 1.70 -12.94 -5.98
C THR A 92 0.44 -12.51 -6.75
N GLY A 93 0.43 -12.68 -8.08
CA GLY A 93 -0.66 -12.26 -8.97
C GLY A 93 -0.51 -10.84 -9.53
N LEU A 94 0.58 -10.13 -9.22
CA LEU A 94 0.84 -8.77 -9.68
C LEU A 94 1.94 -8.74 -10.74
N GLU A 95 1.61 -8.21 -11.91
CA GLU A 95 2.57 -7.92 -12.97
C GLU A 95 3.62 -6.90 -12.47
N SER A 96 4.86 -7.36 -12.33
CA SER A 96 5.96 -6.63 -11.73
C SER A 96 7.11 -6.49 -12.72
N VAL A 97 7.62 -5.27 -12.89
CA VAL A 97 8.62 -4.95 -13.92
C VAL A 97 10.00 -4.85 -13.28
N LEU A 98 10.92 -5.71 -13.71
CA LEU A 98 12.32 -5.68 -13.33
C LEU A 98 13.15 -4.94 -14.39
N THR A 99 13.87 -3.92 -13.98
CA THR A 99 14.83 -3.17 -14.79
C THR A 99 16.24 -3.24 -14.21
N ILE A 100 17.25 -3.01 -15.05
CA ILE A 100 18.63 -2.83 -14.60
C ILE A 100 18.91 -1.33 -14.57
N GLU A 101 18.92 -0.79 -13.35
CA GLU A 101 19.12 0.63 -13.11
C GLU A 101 20.59 0.93 -12.79
N LYS A 102 20.94 2.22 -12.68
CA LYS A 102 22.31 2.62 -12.28
C LYS A 102 22.72 2.07 -10.90
N TRP A 103 21.74 1.77 -10.03
CA TRP A 103 21.94 1.18 -8.70
C TRP A 103 21.80 -0.35 -8.67
N GLY A 104 21.64 -0.99 -9.83
CA GLY A 104 21.49 -2.44 -9.95
C GLY A 104 20.07 -2.89 -10.34
N PRO A 105 19.79 -4.21 -10.24
CA PRO A 105 18.46 -4.77 -10.50
C PRO A 105 17.40 -4.17 -9.58
N ASN A 106 16.28 -3.72 -10.16
CA ASN A 106 15.20 -3.05 -9.46
C ASN A 106 13.84 -3.58 -9.95
N ILE A 107 13.02 -4.09 -9.04
CA ILE A 107 11.66 -4.55 -9.36
C ILE A 107 10.62 -3.54 -8.89
N LYS A 108 9.75 -3.10 -9.80
CA LYS A 108 8.63 -2.20 -9.54
C LYS A 108 7.33 -3.00 -9.54
N ILE A 109 6.62 -2.95 -8.42
CA ILE A 109 5.35 -3.67 -8.20
C ILE A 109 4.23 -2.63 -8.03
N PRO A 110 3.10 -2.75 -8.74
CA PRO A 110 2.02 -1.77 -8.68
C PRO A 110 1.24 -1.85 -7.36
N GLY A 111 0.95 -0.67 -6.78
CA GLY A 111 -0.06 -0.53 -5.74
C GLY A 111 -1.48 -0.45 -6.31
N ALA A 112 -2.47 -0.32 -5.44
CA ALA A 112 -3.88 -0.22 -5.83
C ALA A 112 -4.65 0.77 -4.96
N ALA A 113 -5.65 1.43 -5.54
CA ALA A 113 -6.59 2.24 -4.78
C ALA A 113 -7.64 1.36 -4.11
N ILE A 114 -7.82 1.58 -2.82
CA ILE A 114 -8.79 0.92 -1.95
C ILE A 114 -9.82 1.97 -1.54
N THR A 115 -11.09 1.64 -1.73
CA THR A 115 -12.24 2.45 -1.35
C THR A 115 -13.23 1.56 -0.63
N LYS A 116 -14.35 2.12 -0.19
CA LYS A 116 -15.43 1.34 0.44
C LYS A 116 -15.93 0.18 -0.43
N ASP A 117 -15.84 0.29 -1.75
CA ASP A 117 -16.37 -0.73 -2.68
C ASP A 117 -15.52 -2.01 -2.72
N ASN A 118 -14.23 -1.93 -2.35
CA ASN A 118 -13.30 -3.05 -2.43
C ASN A 118 -12.46 -3.27 -1.15
N VAL A 119 -12.74 -2.54 -0.06
CA VAL A 119 -11.96 -2.57 1.19
C VAL A 119 -11.80 -3.97 1.79
N ASP A 120 -12.73 -4.88 1.52
CA ASP A 120 -12.73 -6.25 2.02
C ASP A 120 -12.07 -7.28 1.08
N ASP A 121 -11.51 -6.82 -0.06
CA ASP A 121 -10.77 -7.70 -0.98
C ASP A 121 -9.56 -8.33 -0.25
N PRO A 122 -9.51 -9.66 -0.12
CA PRO A 122 -8.49 -10.34 0.67
C PRO A 122 -7.07 -10.16 0.12
N LYS A 123 -6.91 -9.70 -1.13
CA LYS A 123 -5.58 -9.47 -1.72
C LYS A 123 -4.83 -8.29 -1.10
N PHE A 124 -5.56 -7.33 -0.53
CA PHE A 124 -4.96 -6.15 0.08
C PHE A 124 -4.32 -6.53 1.41
N TRP A 125 -3.06 -6.13 1.60
CA TRP A 125 -2.27 -6.64 2.72
C TRP A 125 -2.80 -6.17 4.08
N GLY A 126 -3.49 -5.03 4.12
CA GLY A 126 -4.18 -4.53 5.31
C GLY A 126 -5.31 -5.44 5.82
N ASN A 127 -5.81 -6.37 4.99
CA ASN A 127 -6.78 -7.40 5.40
C ASN A 127 -6.13 -8.62 6.06
N LEU A 128 -4.80 -8.66 6.17
CA LEU A 128 -4.03 -9.68 6.89
C LEU A 128 -4.30 -11.12 6.43
N LYS A 129 -4.57 -11.29 5.13
CA LYS A 129 -4.74 -12.59 4.46
C LYS A 129 -3.55 -12.81 3.50
N PRO A 130 -2.41 -13.28 4.00
CA PRO A 130 -1.24 -13.51 3.16
C PRO A 130 -1.52 -14.60 2.10
N PRO A 131 -0.82 -14.57 0.95
CA PRO A 131 -0.88 -15.65 -0.03
C PRO A 131 -0.60 -17.02 0.61
N SER A 132 -1.36 -18.04 0.23
CA SER A 132 -1.18 -19.41 0.73
C SER A 132 -0.21 -20.23 -0.12
N GLU A 133 0.04 -19.82 -1.36
CA GLU A 133 0.98 -20.50 -2.25
C GLU A 133 2.43 -20.23 -1.81
N PRO A 134 3.30 -21.26 -1.81
CA PRO A 134 4.70 -21.07 -1.49
C PRO A 134 5.38 -20.10 -2.47
N VAL A 135 6.22 -19.21 -1.94
CA VAL A 135 7.10 -18.39 -2.77
C VAL A 135 8.21 -19.27 -3.34
N MET A 136 8.31 -19.34 -4.67
CA MET A 136 9.30 -20.14 -5.37
C MET A 136 10.47 -19.28 -5.86
N SER A 137 11.70 -19.78 -5.73
CA SER A 137 12.87 -19.11 -6.30
C SER A 137 12.79 -19.01 -7.82
N VAL A 138 13.19 -17.87 -8.37
CA VAL A 138 13.40 -17.69 -9.81
C VAL A 138 14.59 -18.54 -10.23
N LYS A 139 14.38 -19.38 -11.25
CA LYS A 139 15.43 -20.20 -11.85
C LYS A 139 16.33 -19.38 -12.78
#